data_AF-W5W0N4-F1
#
_entry.id   AF-W5W0N4-F1
#
_cell.length_a   1.000
_cell.length_b   1.000
_cell.length_c   1.000
_cell.angle_alpha   90.00
_cell.angle_beta   90.00
_cell.angle_gamma   90.00
#
_symmetry.space_group_name_H-M   'P 1'
#
loop_
_entity.id
_entity.type
_entity.pdbx_description
1 polymer ?
#
loop_
_entity_poly.entity_id
_entity_poly.type
_entity_poly.pdbx_seq_one_letter_code
_entity_poly.pdbx_strand_id
1 'polypeptide(L)'
;MRIVLAVLGLAAGLWGAWLALPLVTFSPSVTVSVLAWLGGGPVLHDALLAPVVGGVSFAVLRWAAPAWRRPLLCGLAITGVVSLLAVPALWRTYANPEATPGLHDRDYALGVAVTLAVVWLLVVLVGLVRQRHEKAGPRSAG
;
A
#
# COMPACT_ATOMS: atom_id res chain seq x y z
N MET A 1 -0.33 -22.66 14.70
CA MET A 1 -0.20 -21.36 14.02
C MET A 1 -1.54 -20.63 13.84
N ARG A 2 -2.53 -21.20 13.12
CA ARG A 2 -3.80 -20.51 12.80
C ARG A 2 -4.59 -20.04 14.02
N ILE A 3 -4.73 -20.90 15.03
CA ILE A 3 -5.43 -20.57 16.28
C ILE A 3 -4.70 -19.47 17.04
N VAL A 4 -3.36 -19.53 17.12
CA VAL A 4 -2.55 -18.49 17.76
C VAL A 4 -2.74 -17.14 17.09
N LEU A 5 -2.69 -17.10 15.75
CA LEU A 5 -2.95 -15.88 14.98
C LEU A 5 -4.37 -15.37 15.18
N ALA A 6 -5.36 -16.25 15.22
CA ALA A 6 -6.75 -15.89 15.48
C ALA A 6 -6.92 -15.29 16.89
N VAL A 7 -6.35 -15.93 17.92
CA VAL A 7 -6.41 -15.45 19.31
C VAL A 7 -5.70 -14.10 19.44
N LEU A 8 -4.51 -13.95 18.87
CA LEU A 8 -3.77 -12.68 18.89
C LEU A 8 -4.53 -11.57 18.17
N GLY A 9 -5.08 -11.86 17.00
CA GLY A 9 -5.88 -10.89 16.24
C GLY A 9 -7.14 -10.48 16.98
N LEU A 10 -7.83 -11.44 17.61
CA LEU A 10 -9.05 -11.17 18.37
C LEU A 10 -8.73 -10.39 19.66
N ALA A 11 -7.65 -10.74 20.37
CA ALA A 11 -7.18 -9.98 21.52
C ALA A 11 -6.80 -8.54 21.13
N ALA A 12 -6.07 -8.35 20.03
CA ALA A 12 -5.72 -7.02 19.53
C ALA A 12 -6.97 -6.22 19.11
N GLY A 13 -7.94 -6.87 18.47
CA GLY A 13 -9.21 -6.26 18.08
C GLY A 13 -10.05 -5.82 19.27
N LEU A 14 -10.20 -6.68 20.28
CA LEU A 14 -10.91 -6.35 21.52
C LEU A 14 -10.19 -5.24 22.29
N TRP A 15 -8.87 -5.27 22.35
CA TRP A 15 -8.07 -4.22 22.98
C TRP A 15 -8.25 -2.87 22.26
N GLY A 16 -8.20 -2.87 20.93
CA GLY A 16 -8.47 -1.67 20.12
C GLY A 16 -9.90 -1.14 20.32
N ALA A 17 -10.89 -2.03 20.37
CA ALA A 17 -12.28 -1.65 20.66
C ALA A 17 -12.42 -1.04 22.07
N TRP A 18 -11.74 -1.62 23.07
CA TRP A 18 -11.71 -1.09 24.43
C TRP A 18 -11.12 0.34 24.47
N LEU A 19 -10.01 0.56 23.76
CA LEU A 19 -9.40 1.89 23.63
C LEU A 19 -10.29 2.89 22.88
N ALA A 20 -11.13 2.41 21.95
CA ALA A 20 -12.01 3.25 21.15
C ALA A 20 -13.34 3.60 21.85
N LEU A 21 -13.74 2.87 22.91
CA LEU A 21 -14.99 3.09 23.65
C LEU A 21 -15.19 4.55 24.06
N PRO A 22 -14.20 5.26 24.64
CA PRO A 22 -14.37 6.66 25.03
C PRO A 22 -14.62 7.58 23.83
N LEU A 23 -14.09 7.27 22.64
CA LEU A 23 -14.30 8.10 21.44
C LEU A 23 -15.73 7.99 20.93
N VAL A 24 -16.28 6.77 20.94
CA VAL A 24 -17.63 6.51 20.40
C VAL A 24 -18.75 6.84 21.37
N THR A 25 -18.45 7.06 22.66
CA THR A 25 -19.42 7.52 23.67
C THR A 25 -19.35 9.02 23.94
N PHE A 26 -18.34 9.72 23.42
CA PHE A 26 -18.12 11.15 23.67
C PHE A 26 -19.25 12.04 23.12
N SER A 27 -19.68 11.82 21.88
CA SER A 27 -20.75 12.58 21.22
C SER A 27 -21.25 11.83 19.98
N PRO A 28 -22.57 11.87 19.66
CA PRO A 28 -23.12 11.24 18.46
C PRO A 28 -22.42 11.66 17.16
N SER A 29 -21.99 12.92 17.04
CA SER A 29 -21.27 13.39 15.86
C SER A 29 -19.91 12.74 15.70
N VAL A 30 -19.16 12.59 16.81
CA VAL A 30 -17.86 11.92 16.83
C VAL A 30 -18.02 10.42 16.53
N THR A 31 -19.04 9.77 17.09
CA THR A 31 -19.35 8.36 16.82
C THR A 31 -19.54 8.12 15.33
N VAL A 32 -20.37 8.93 14.67
CA VAL A 32 -20.62 8.82 13.22
C VAL A 32 -19.33 9.04 12.44
N SER A 33 -18.55 10.06 12.76
CA SER A 33 -17.26 10.31 12.09
C SER A 33 -16.27 9.15 12.26
N VAL A 34 -16.16 8.58 13.46
CA VAL A 34 -15.27 7.45 13.76
C VAL A 34 -15.71 6.21 12.99
N LEU A 35 -17.00 5.88 13.00
CA LEU A 35 -17.53 4.73 12.26
C LEU A 35 -17.41 4.92 10.75
N ALA A 36 -17.65 6.14 10.24
CA ALA A 36 -17.44 6.48 8.84
C ALA A 36 -15.97 6.37 8.43
N TRP A 37 -15.03 6.67 9.32
CA TRP A 37 -13.60 6.48 9.05
C TRP A 37 -13.19 5.00 9.09
N LEU A 38 -13.64 4.27 10.12
CA LEU A 38 -13.36 2.84 10.30
C LEU A 38 -13.92 1.98 9.17
N GLY A 39 -15.11 2.30 8.68
CA GLY A 39 -15.74 1.59 7.57
C GLY A 39 -15.40 2.20 6.21
N GLY A 40 -15.57 3.52 6.09
CA GLY A 40 -15.42 4.24 4.81
C GLY A 40 -13.98 4.22 4.30
N GLY A 41 -12.97 4.30 5.16
CA GLY A 41 -11.56 4.22 4.75
C GLY A 41 -11.26 2.90 4.02
N PRO A 42 -11.44 1.73 4.67
CA PRO A 42 -11.23 0.42 4.04
C PRO A 42 -12.15 0.16 2.84
N VAL A 43 -13.43 0.50 2.92
CA VAL A 43 -14.38 0.26 1.82
C VAL A 43 -14.00 1.09 0.59
N LEU A 44 -13.71 2.39 0.78
CA LEU A 44 -13.29 3.26 -0.31
C LEU A 44 -11.94 2.80 -0.88
N HIS A 45 -11.00 2.43 0.00
CA HIS A 45 -9.72 1.86 -0.40
C HIS A 45 -9.90 0.62 -1.28
N ASP A 46 -10.67 -0.36 -0.84
CA ASP A 46 -10.81 -1.62 -1.58
C ASP A 46 -11.62 -1.44 -2.86
N ALA A 47 -12.61 -0.54 -2.86
CA ALA A 47 -13.41 -0.23 -4.04
C ALA A 47 -12.66 0.60 -5.09
N LEU A 48 -11.66 1.42 -4.70
CA LEU A 48 -10.86 2.23 -5.65
C LEU A 48 -9.51 1.60 -5.97
N LEU A 49 -8.70 1.29 -4.95
CA LEU A 49 -7.35 0.78 -5.18
C LEU A 49 -7.38 -0.59 -5.84
N ALA A 50 -8.24 -1.52 -5.39
CA ALA A 50 -8.20 -2.87 -5.95
C ALA A 50 -8.55 -2.89 -7.45
N PRO A 51 -9.59 -2.18 -7.94
CA PRO A 51 -9.87 -2.11 -9.37
C PRO A 51 -8.83 -1.33 -10.15
N VAL A 52 -8.30 -0.23 -9.63
CA VAL A 52 -7.28 0.57 -10.34
C VAL A 52 -5.98 -0.21 -10.44
N VAL A 53 -5.46 -0.74 -9.32
CA VAL A 53 -4.23 -1.53 -9.31
C VAL A 53 -4.41 -2.80 -10.12
N GLY A 54 -5.55 -3.49 -9.98
CA GLY A 54 -5.88 -4.69 -10.75
C GLY A 54 -5.97 -4.40 -12.26
N GLY A 55 -6.67 -3.34 -12.66
CA GLY A 55 -6.82 -2.94 -14.05
C GLY A 55 -5.53 -2.47 -14.69
N VAL A 56 -4.74 -1.63 -14.01
CA VAL A 56 -3.42 -1.18 -14.47
C VAL A 56 -2.47 -2.36 -14.57
N SER A 57 -2.44 -3.23 -13.56
CA SER A 57 -1.60 -4.44 -13.60
C SER A 57 -2.01 -5.35 -14.73
N PHE A 58 -3.31 -5.61 -14.92
CA PHE A 58 -3.80 -6.41 -16.04
C PHE A 58 -3.37 -5.82 -17.38
N ALA A 59 -3.54 -4.50 -17.56
CA ALA A 59 -3.16 -3.79 -18.76
C ALA A 59 -1.66 -3.92 -19.03
N VAL A 60 -0.79 -3.67 -18.04
CA VAL A 60 0.68 -3.77 -18.21
C VAL A 60 1.12 -5.21 -18.44
N LEU A 61 0.57 -6.15 -17.69
CA LEU A 61 1.01 -7.55 -17.68
C LEU A 61 0.60 -8.32 -18.94
N ARG A 62 -0.43 -7.86 -19.67
CA ARG A 62 -0.84 -8.52 -20.94
C ARG A 62 0.25 -8.53 -22.00
N TRP A 63 1.21 -7.60 -21.92
CA TRP A 63 2.36 -7.54 -22.83
C TRP A 63 3.68 -7.97 -22.18
N ALA A 64 3.66 -8.29 -20.89
CA ALA A 64 4.86 -8.67 -20.16
C ALA A 64 5.22 -10.15 -20.39
N ALA A 65 6.50 -10.39 -20.68
CA ALA A 65 7.07 -11.74 -20.71
C ALA A 65 6.94 -12.43 -19.34
N PRO A 66 6.82 -13.77 -19.28
CA PRO A 66 6.60 -14.52 -18.04
C PRO A 66 7.57 -14.17 -16.89
N ALA A 67 8.87 -14.03 -17.19
CA ALA A 67 9.89 -13.60 -16.24
C ALA A 67 9.57 -12.29 -15.51
N TRP A 68 8.88 -11.36 -16.19
CA TRP A 68 8.62 -10.00 -15.71
C TRP A 68 7.28 -9.87 -14.99
N ARG A 69 6.38 -10.85 -15.08
CA ARG A 69 5.02 -10.70 -14.56
C ARG A 69 4.95 -10.48 -13.05
N ARG A 70 5.64 -11.30 -12.26
CA ARG A 70 5.61 -11.16 -10.79
C ARG A 70 6.34 -9.89 -10.31
N PRO A 71 7.55 -9.56 -10.80
CA PRO A 71 8.22 -8.31 -10.43
C PRO A 71 7.37 -7.07 -10.74
N LEU A 72 6.76 -7.02 -11.93
CA LEU A 72 5.88 -5.91 -12.33
C LEU A 72 4.64 -5.81 -11.45
N LEU A 73 3.99 -6.94 -11.13
CA LEU A 73 2.84 -6.96 -10.22
C LEU A 73 3.20 -6.38 -8.84
N CYS A 74 4.34 -6.79 -8.28
CA CYS A 74 4.81 -6.26 -7.00
C CYS A 74 5.14 -4.76 -7.08
N GLY A 75 5.85 -4.34 -8.13
CA GLY A 75 6.21 -2.92 -8.34
C GLY A 75 4.98 -2.02 -8.46
N LEU A 76 3.98 -2.45 -9.22
CA LEU A 76 2.73 -1.72 -9.39
C LEU A 76 1.92 -1.65 -8.09
N ALA A 77 1.82 -2.75 -7.34
CA ALA A 77 1.15 -2.77 -6.04
C ALA A 77 1.81 -1.81 -5.04
N ILE A 78 3.14 -1.87 -4.92
CA ILE A 78 3.90 -0.96 -4.04
C ILE A 78 3.73 0.49 -4.49
N THR A 79 3.80 0.76 -5.80
CA THR A 79 3.58 2.10 -6.35
C THR A 79 2.20 2.63 -5.97
N GLY A 80 1.15 1.81 -6.07
CA GLY A 80 -0.21 2.18 -5.68
C GLY A 80 -0.32 2.55 -4.20
N VAL A 81 0.27 1.73 -3.31
CA VAL A 81 0.28 1.98 -1.86
C VAL A 81 1.07 3.25 -1.52
N VAL A 82 2.29 3.40 -2.06
CA VAL A 82 3.12 4.60 -1.84
C VAL A 82 2.41 5.85 -2.32
N SER A 83 1.76 5.79 -3.49
CA SER A 83 1.01 6.92 -4.04
C SER A 83 -0.16 7.31 -3.13
N LEU A 84 -0.91 6.33 -2.62
CA LEU A 84 -2.02 6.60 -1.70
C LEU A 84 -1.52 7.23 -0.39
N LEU A 85 -0.47 6.67 0.20
CA LEU A 85 0.13 7.22 1.42
C LEU A 85 0.73 8.62 1.20
N ALA A 86 1.18 8.90 -0.02
CA ALA A 86 1.70 10.20 -0.40
C ALA A 86 0.59 11.26 -0.53
N VAL A 87 -0.67 10.90 -0.80
CA VAL A 87 -1.78 11.85 -0.95
C VAL A 87 -1.87 12.83 0.23
N PRO A 88 -2.03 12.41 1.50
CA PRO A 88 -2.09 13.34 2.62
C PRO A 88 -0.76 14.07 2.88
N ALA A 89 0.38 13.49 2.48
CA ALA A 89 1.69 14.13 2.63
C ALA A 89 1.91 15.27 1.60
N LEU A 90 1.35 15.12 0.40
CA LEU A 90 1.45 16.09 -0.69
C LEU A 90 0.29 17.10 -0.68
N TRP A 91 -0.90 16.69 -0.22
CA TRP A 91 -2.11 17.52 -0.09
C TRP A 91 -2.18 18.24 1.27
N ARG A 92 -1.06 18.82 1.70
CA ARG A 92 -0.90 19.43 3.02
C ARG A 92 -1.48 20.82 3.18
N THR A 93 -2.21 21.35 2.20
CA THR A 93 -2.88 22.65 2.31
C THR A 93 -3.85 22.76 3.51
N TYR A 94 -4.17 21.64 4.17
CA TYR A 94 -4.99 21.56 5.39
C TYR A 94 -4.21 21.14 6.65
N ALA A 95 -2.87 21.03 6.59
CA ALA A 95 -2.05 20.75 7.77
C ALA A 95 -1.98 21.99 8.66
N ASN A 96 -2.14 21.78 9.97
CA ASN A 96 -2.26 22.84 10.98
C ASN A 96 -1.14 23.89 10.82
N PRO A 97 -1.44 25.19 10.63
CA PRO A 97 -0.42 26.23 10.40
C PRO A 97 0.61 26.39 11.53
N GLU A 98 0.29 25.90 12.72
CA GLU A 98 1.11 26.01 13.94
C GLU A 98 2.10 24.86 14.13
N ALA A 99 2.26 23.99 13.13
CA ALA A 99 2.91 22.72 13.34
C ALA A 99 4.43 22.80 13.54
N THR A 100 4.93 21.86 14.35
CA THR A 100 6.29 21.74 14.86
C THR A 100 7.38 22.03 13.80
N PRO A 101 8.37 22.90 14.10
CA PRO A 101 9.52 23.15 13.22
C PRO A 101 10.19 21.83 12.79
N GLY A 102 10.50 21.69 11.50
CA GLY A 102 11.13 20.48 10.92
C GLY A 102 10.15 19.40 10.42
N LEU A 103 8.87 19.40 10.82
CA LEU A 103 7.88 18.44 10.29
C LEU A 103 7.31 18.90 8.93
N HIS A 104 7.41 20.20 8.64
CA HIS A 104 6.88 20.83 7.43
C HIS A 104 7.94 21.12 6.37
N ASP A 105 9.22 21.12 6.75
CA ASP A 105 10.35 21.47 5.87
C ASP A 105 10.83 20.30 4.99
N ARG A 106 10.24 19.11 5.14
CA ARG A 106 10.65 17.92 4.39
C ARG A 106 10.07 17.95 2.98
N ASP A 107 10.93 17.76 2.00
CA ASP A 107 10.53 17.54 0.61
C ASP A 107 9.91 16.13 0.45
N TYR A 108 8.60 16.05 0.63
CA TYR A 108 7.84 14.81 0.47
C TYR A 108 7.82 14.32 -0.97
N ALA A 109 7.87 15.23 -1.95
CA ALA A 109 7.91 14.86 -3.35
C ALA A 109 9.22 14.13 -3.68
N LEU A 110 10.35 14.66 -3.19
CA LEU A 110 11.66 14.00 -3.31
C LEU A 110 11.66 12.64 -2.60
N GLY A 111 11.13 12.56 -1.37
CA GLY A 111 11.06 11.30 -0.63
C GLY A 111 10.25 10.21 -1.36
N VAL A 112 9.11 10.58 -1.93
CA VAL A 112 8.28 9.68 -2.74
C VAL A 112 9.01 9.26 -4.03
N ALA A 113 9.62 10.22 -4.73
CA ALA A 113 10.37 9.96 -5.96
C ALA A 113 11.54 8.99 -5.72
N VAL A 114 12.34 9.20 -4.66
CA VAL A 114 13.43 8.30 -4.28
C VAL A 114 12.90 6.91 -3.93
N THR A 115 11.80 6.83 -3.17
CA THR A 115 11.18 5.55 -2.79
C THR A 115 10.76 4.76 -4.04
N LEU A 116 10.06 5.41 -4.97
CA LEU A 116 9.63 4.77 -6.22
C LEU A 116 10.83 4.38 -7.08
N ALA A 117 11.86 5.23 -7.16
CA ALA A 117 13.08 4.91 -7.90
C ALA A 117 13.76 3.63 -7.39
N VAL A 118 13.88 3.48 -6.06
CA VAL A 118 14.43 2.28 -5.43
C VAL A 118 13.56 1.05 -5.73
N VAL A 119 12.24 1.17 -5.61
CA VAL A 119 11.30 0.08 -5.92
C VAL A 119 11.46 -0.39 -7.36
N TRP A 120 11.47 0.53 -8.31
CA TRP A 120 11.57 0.18 -9.73
C TRP A 120 12.95 -0.34 -10.12
N LEU A 121 14.02 0.14 -9.48
CA LEU A 121 15.35 -0.45 -9.62
C LEU A 121 15.34 -1.93 -9.21
N LEU A 122 14.74 -2.26 -8.06
CA LEU A 122 14.62 -3.66 -7.61
C LEU A 122 13.77 -4.50 -8.56
N VAL A 123 12.66 -3.96 -9.07
CA VAL A 123 11.80 -4.63 -10.06
C VAL A 123 12.61 -5.00 -11.31
N VAL A 124 13.41 -4.06 -11.83
CA VAL A 124 14.28 -4.29 -12.99
C VAL A 124 15.34 -5.35 -12.70
N LEU A 125 16.05 -5.23 -11.57
CA LEU A 125 17.09 -6.21 -11.19
C LEU A 125 16.52 -7.62 -11.07
N VAL A 126 15.39 -7.79 -10.39
CA VAL A 126 14.73 -9.10 -10.23
C VAL A 126 14.20 -9.63 -11.57
N GLY A 127 13.61 -8.77 -12.41
CA GLY A 127 13.15 -9.12 -13.75
C GLY A 127 14.28 -9.65 -14.63
N LEU A 128 15.43 -8.96 -14.63
CA LEU A 128 16.62 -9.36 -15.38
C LEU A 128 17.20 -10.69 -14.90
N VAL A 129 17.32 -10.89 -13.58
CA VAL A 129 17.80 -12.15 -13.00
C VAL A 129 16.90 -13.31 -13.42
N ARG A 130 15.57 -13.15 -13.31
CA ARG A 130 14.61 -14.19 -13.69
C ARG A 130 14.65 -14.50 -15.18
N GLN A 131 14.75 -13.48 -16.02
CA GLN A 131 14.85 -13.66 -17.46
C GLN A 131 16.12 -14.43 -17.86
N ARG A 132 17.23 -14.24 -17.14
CA ARG A 132 18.47 -15.02 -17.35
C ARG A 132 18.28 -16.48 -16.94
N HIS A 133 17.62 -16.75 -15.81
CA HIS A 133 17.33 -18.12 -15.39
C HIS A 133 16.41 -18.87 -16.36
N GLU A 134 15.38 -18.21 -16.91
CA GLU A 134 14.50 -18.84 -17.90
C GLU A 134 15.24 -19.19 -19.20
N LYS A 135 16.18 -18.34 -19.64
CA LYS A 135 17.02 -18.62 -20.82
C LYS A 135 18.05 -19.74 -20.60
N ALA A 136 18.45 -19.99 -19.35
CA ALA A 136 19.42 -21.01 -18.98
C ALA A 136 18.79 -22.38 -18.64
N GLY A 137 17.46 -22.49 -18.60
CA GLY A 137 16.74 -23.76 -18.37
C GLY A 137 16.86 -24.75 -19.54
N PRO A 138 16.77 -26.07 -19.27
CA PRO A 138 17.28 -27.10 -20.17
C PRO A 138 16.52 -27.19 -21.50
N ARG A 139 17.22 -26.91 -22.61
CA ARG A 139 16.83 -27.25 -23.98
C ARG A 139 17.13 -28.72 -24.36
N SER A 140 17.26 -29.62 -23.38
CA SER A 140 17.66 -31.02 -23.61
C SER A 140 16.54 -32.00 -23.23
N ALA A 141 15.58 -32.17 -24.14
CA ALA A 141 14.78 -33.39 -24.31
C ALA A 141 14.05 -33.27 -25.65
N GLY A 142 14.82 -33.50 -26.73
CA GLY A 142 14.28 -33.92 -28.01
C GLY A 142 14.14 -35.43 -28.03
#